data_AF-A0A379WMM8-F1
#
_entry.id   AF-A0A379WMM8-F1
#
_cell.length_a   1.000
_cell.length_b   1.000
_cell.length_c   1.000
_cell.angle_alpha   90.00
_cell.angle_beta   90.00
_cell.angle_gamma   90.00
#
_symmetry.space_group_name_H-M   'P 1'
#
loop_
_entity.id
_entity.type
_entity.pdbx_description
1 polymer ?
#
loop_
_entity_poly.entity_id
_entity_poly.type
_entity_poly.pdbx_seq_one_letter_code
_entity_poly.pdbx_strand_id
1 'polypeptide(L)'
;MSYGSFNEFMGIIKIIIADNFDQSMADYSLAVFGIGLKYLIPFMLLCLVCSALPALLQAGFVLATEALKPNLSALNPVEGAKKLFSMRTVKDTVKTLLYLSSFVVAAIICWKKYKVEIFSQLNGNVVDIAVIWRELLLALVLTCLACALIVLLLDAIAEYFLTMKDMKMDKEEVKREMKEQEGNPEVKSKRREVHMEILSEQVKSDIENSRLIVANPHAYYDRGLF
;
A
#
# COMPACT_ATOMS: atom_id res chain seq x y z
N MET A 1 10.39 3.44 -33.03
CA MET A 1 10.20 2.38 -32.00
C MET A 1 9.80 1.11 -32.75
N SER A 2 10.66 0.09 -32.71
CA SER A 2 10.52 -1.27 -33.27
C SER A 2 9.68 -1.50 -34.55
N TYR A 3 10.22 -1.15 -35.72
CA TYR A 3 9.81 -1.78 -36.99
C TYR A 3 10.25 -3.25 -37.08
N GLY A 4 11.10 -3.72 -36.15
CA GLY A 4 11.61 -5.09 -36.13
C GLY A 4 10.55 -6.13 -35.84
N SER A 5 9.57 -5.85 -34.97
CA SER A 5 8.52 -6.83 -34.63
C SER A 5 7.58 -7.11 -35.81
N PHE A 6 7.18 -6.06 -36.55
CA PHE A 6 6.34 -6.24 -37.74
C PHE A 6 7.12 -6.88 -38.90
N ASN A 7 8.41 -6.58 -39.06
CA ASN A 7 9.23 -7.20 -40.11
C ASN A 7 9.59 -8.66 -39.79
N GLU A 8 9.83 -9.02 -38.52
CA GLU A 8 10.02 -10.41 -38.09
C GLU A 8 8.74 -11.22 -38.33
N PHE A 9 7.58 -10.67 -37.97
CA PHE A 9 6.28 -11.30 -38.22
C PHE A 9 5.98 -11.44 -39.72
N MET A 10 6.18 -10.38 -40.51
CA MET A 10 6.01 -10.40 -41.97
C MET A 10 7.02 -11.32 -42.68
N GLY A 11 8.23 -11.44 -42.16
CA GLY A 11 9.25 -12.36 -42.69
C GLY A 11 8.84 -13.82 -42.57
N ILE A 12 8.22 -14.18 -41.44
CA ILE A 12 7.74 -15.54 -41.20
C ILE A 12 6.48 -15.83 -42.01
N ILE A 13 5.55 -14.87 -42.16
CA ILE A 13 4.42 -14.99 -43.09
C ILE A 13 4.90 -15.23 -44.52
N LYS A 14 5.96 -14.54 -44.95
CA LYS A 14 6.56 -14.76 -46.28
C LYS A 14 7.20 -16.14 -46.41
N ILE A 15 7.86 -16.65 -45.37
CA ILE A 15 8.42 -18.01 -45.37
C ILE A 15 7.30 -19.05 -45.43
N ILE A 16 6.21 -18.87 -44.68
CA ILE A 16 5.02 -19.74 -44.70
C ILE A 16 4.37 -19.78 -46.09
N ILE A 17 4.25 -18.61 -46.75
CA ILE A 17 3.68 -18.51 -48.10
C ILE A 17 4.63 -19.09 -49.15
N ALA A 18 5.95 -18.98 -48.96
CA ALA A 18 6.96 -19.48 -49.89
C ALA A 18 7.13 -21.00 -49.86
N ASP A 19 6.90 -21.65 -48.70
CA ASP A 19 7.07 -23.10 -48.51
C ASP A 19 5.82 -23.93 -48.82
N ASN A 20 4.79 -23.33 -49.44
CA ASN A 20 3.56 -24.01 -49.89
C ASN A 20 2.85 -24.86 -48.83
N PHE A 21 3.00 -24.52 -47.54
CA PHE A 21 2.46 -25.26 -46.40
C PHE A 21 2.96 -26.71 -46.26
N ASP A 22 4.15 -27.05 -46.79
CA ASP A 22 4.68 -28.43 -46.77
C ASP A 22 5.43 -28.79 -45.46
N GLN A 23 5.61 -27.85 -44.52
CA GLN A 23 6.18 -28.16 -43.20
C GLN A 23 5.16 -28.71 -42.20
N SER A 24 5.63 -29.61 -41.33
CA SER A 24 4.85 -30.28 -40.30
C SER A 24 4.15 -29.29 -39.37
N MET A 25 2.84 -29.51 -39.16
CA MET A 25 1.95 -28.67 -38.34
C MET A 25 2.47 -28.42 -36.91
N ALA A 26 3.35 -29.30 -36.41
CA ALA A 26 4.03 -29.16 -35.13
C ALA A 26 5.05 -28.00 -35.09
N ASP A 27 5.85 -27.81 -36.15
CA ASP A 27 6.90 -26.79 -36.20
C ASP A 27 6.33 -25.37 -36.26
N TYR A 28 5.20 -25.20 -36.97
CA TYR A 28 4.45 -23.94 -36.98
C TYR A 28 3.87 -23.58 -35.61
N SER A 29 3.31 -24.56 -34.89
CA SER A 29 2.75 -24.32 -33.56
C SER A 29 3.83 -23.88 -32.56
N LEU A 30 5.03 -24.46 -32.65
CA LEU A 30 6.15 -24.17 -31.78
C LEU A 30 6.79 -22.81 -32.11
N ALA A 31 6.88 -22.45 -33.39
CA ALA A 31 7.35 -21.14 -33.83
C ALA A 31 6.42 -20.00 -33.36
N VAL A 32 5.10 -20.16 -33.53
CA VAL A 32 4.11 -19.17 -33.08
C VAL A 32 4.13 -19.03 -31.55
N PHE A 33 4.22 -20.15 -30.83
CA PHE A 33 4.32 -20.15 -29.37
C PHE A 33 5.60 -19.46 -28.87
N GLY A 34 6.75 -19.75 -29.48
CA GLY A 34 8.04 -19.14 -29.12
C GLY A 34 8.06 -17.63 -29.34
N ILE A 35 7.46 -17.14 -30.42
CA ILE A 35 7.33 -15.70 -30.71
C ILE A 35 6.36 -15.04 -29.73
N GLY A 36 5.22 -15.68 -29.47
CA GLY A 36 4.26 -15.23 -28.46
C GLY A 36 4.94 -15.04 -27.10
N LEU A 37 5.73 -16.03 -26.67
CA LEU A 37 6.46 -15.98 -25.40
C LEU A 37 7.54 -14.87 -25.41
N LYS A 38 8.29 -14.70 -26.50
CA LYS A 38 9.33 -13.66 -26.66
C LYS A 38 8.77 -12.24 -26.44
N TYR A 39 7.53 -11.97 -26.86
CA TYR A 39 6.91 -10.65 -26.66
C TYR A 39 6.09 -10.54 -25.38
N LEU A 40 5.48 -11.63 -24.92
CA LEU A 40 4.65 -11.64 -23.73
C LEU A 40 5.50 -11.55 -22.44
N ILE A 41 6.66 -12.23 -22.40
CA ILE A 41 7.60 -12.17 -21.27
C ILE A 41 8.02 -10.74 -20.91
N PRO A 42 8.58 -9.92 -21.82
CA PRO A 42 9.02 -8.57 -21.45
C PRO A 42 7.86 -7.66 -21.07
N PHE A 43 6.68 -7.86 -21.65
CA PHE A 43 5.47 -7.13 -21.26
C PHE A 43 5.01 -7.51 -19.84
N MET A 44 4.95 -8.81 -19.52
CA MET A 44 4.65 -9.27 -18.16
C MET A 44 5.67 -8.78 -17.15
N LEU A 45 6.95 -8.83 -17.48
CA LEU A 45 8.02 -8.37 -16.61
C LEU A 45 7.90 -6.86 -16.35
N LEU A 46 7.60 -6.08 -17.38
CA LEU A 46 7.34 -4.65 -17.25
C LEU A 46 6.13 -4.38 -16.35
N CYS A 47 5.02 -5.08 -16.55
CA CYS A 47 3.85 -4.97 -15.67
C CYS A 47 4.18 -5.31 -14.21
N LEU A 48 4.90 -6.41 -13.98
CA LEU A 48 5.29 -6.86 -12.65
C LEU A 48 6.17 -5.81 -11.96
N VAL A 49 7.18 -5.30 -12.66
CA VAL A 49 8.07 -4.26 -12.13
C VAL A 49 7.30 -2.97 -11.85
N CYS A 50 6.45 -2.53 -12.77
CA CYS A 50 5.64 -1.32 -12.60
C CYS A 50 4.60 -1.45 -11.47
N SER A 51 4.09 -2.64 -11.16
CA SER A 51 3.16 -2.84 -10.03
C SER A 51 3.88 -3.08 -8.71
N ALA A 52 4.95 -3.86 -8.71
CA ALA A 52 5.62 -4.31 -7.50
C ALA A 52 6.50 -3.21 -6.91
N LEU A 53 7.24 -2.46 -7.73
CA LEU A 53 8.15 -1.42 -7.22
C LEU A 53 7.43 -0.34 -6.39
N PRO A 54 6.34 0.29 -6.87
CA PRO A 54 5.64 1.29 -6.08
C PRO A 54 5.06 0.73 -4.78
N ALA A 55 4.51 -0.50 -4.84
CA ALA A 55 3.96 -1.16 -3.66
C ALA A 55 5.04 -1.44 -2.59
N LEU A 56 6.21 -1.91 -3.02
CA LEU A 56 7.34 -2.17 -2.12
C LEU A 56 7.91 -0.88 -1.50
N LEU A 57 8.03 0.18 -2.32
CA LEU A 57 8.49 1.49 -1.85
C LEU A 57 7.50 2.10 -0.84
N GLN A 58 6.19 1.95 -1.07
CA GLN A 58 5.16 2.47 -0.18
C GLN A 58 5.05 1.66 1.13
N ALA A 59 5.26 0.34 1.07
CA ALA A 59 5.19 -0.55 2.24
C ALA A 59 6.48 -0.62 3.08
N GLY A 60 7.58 0.01 2.63
CA GLY A 60 8.82 0.07 3.40
C GLY A 60 9.52 -1.29 3.61
N PHE A 61 9.35 -2.25 2.68
CA PHE A 61 9.96 -3.60 2.77
C PHE A 61 9.60 -4.41 4.03
N VAL A 62 8.42 -4.21 4.62
CA VAL A 62 7.97 -5.01 5.77
C VAL A 62 7.43 -6.37 5.29
N LEU A 63 8.22 -7.43 5.48
CA LEU A 63 7.80 -8.81 5.25
C LEU A 63 7.02 -9.33 6.46
N ALA A 64 5.69 -9.19 6.41
CA ALA A 64 4.78 -9.75 7.41
C ALA A 64 4.59 -11.25 7.15
N THR A 65 5.52 -12.09 7.61
CA THR A 65 5.44 -13.55 7.52
C THR A 65 4.20 -14.14 8.18
N GLU A 66 3.62 -13.42 9.15
CA GLU A 66 2.40 -13.84 9.84
C GLU A 66 1.11 -13.62 9.03
N ALA A 67 1.12 -12.67 8.08
CA ALA A 67 0.00 -12.41 7.18
C ALA A 67 -0.16 -13.50 6.09
N LEU A 68 0.84 -14.37 5.92
CA LEU A 68 0.77 -15.53 5.02
C LEU A 68 -0.07 -16.69 5.58
N LYS A 69 -0.45 -16.65 6.88
CA LYS A 69 -1.34 -17.67 7.45
C LYS A 69 -2.73 -17.50 6.86
N PRO A 70 -3.33 -18.54 6.24
CA PRO A 70 -4.68 -18.45 5.70
C PRO A 70 -5.65 -18.20 6.85
N ASN A 71 -6.20 -16.99 6.90
CA ASN A 71 -7.15 -16.58 7.92
C ASN A 71 -8.58 -16.81 7.41
N LEU A 72 -9.21 -17.89 7.87
CA LEU A 72 -10.59 -18.24 7.49
C LEU A 72 -11.63 -17.24 8.03
N SER A 73 -11.29 -16.46 9.06
CA SER A 73 -12.17 -15.41 9.59
C SER A 73 -12.39 -14.28 8.57
N ALA A 74 -11.42 -14.02 7.69
CA ALA A 74 -11.54 -13.03 6.62
C ALA A 74 -12.56 -13.43 5.53
N LEU A 75 -13.02 -14.68 5.50
CA LEU A 75 -14.04 -15.19 4.59
C LEU A 75 -15.47 -15.07 5.17
N ASN A 76 -15.65 -14.35 6.28
CA ASN A 76 -16.98 -14.11 6.84
C ASN A 76 -17.71 -13.02 6.04
N PRO A 77 -18.84 -13.32 5.37
CA PRO A 77 -19.58 -12.35 4.55
C PRO A 77 -20.13 -11.16 5.36
N VAL A 78 -20.37 -11.34 6.67
CA VAL A 78 -20.87 -10.27 7.55
C VAL A 78 -19.77 -9.22 7.81
N GLU A 79 -18.54 -9.67 8.06
CA GLU A 79 -17.39 -8.78 8.19
C GLU A 79 -17.04 -8.12 6.84
N GLY A 80 -17.19 -8.84 5.74
CA GLY A 80 -17.09 -8.30 4.38
C GLY A 80 -18.06 -7.13 4.15
N ALA A 81 -19.34 -7.30 4.50
CA ALA A 81 -20.33 -6.23 4.38
C ALA A 81 -20.01 -5.03 5.28
N LYS A 82 -19.58 -5.26 6.53
CA LYS A 82 -19.14 -4.18 7.44
C LYS A 82 -17.93 -3.43 6.89
N LYS A 83 -17.01 -4.13 6.21
CA LYS A 83 -15.84 -3.54 5.56
C LYS A 83 -16.22 -2.66 4.37
N LEU A 84 -17.24 -3.05 3.60
CA LEU A 84 -17.79 -2.23 2.50
C LEU A 84 -18.41 -0.91 2.99
N PHE A 85 -18.95 -0.87 4.21
CA PHE A 85 -19.46 0.36 4.84
C PHE A 85 -18.43 1.08 5.72
N SER A 86 -17.16 0.68 5.67
CA SER A 86 -16.11 1.35 6.43
C SER A 86 -15.75 2.72 5.84
N MET A 87 -15.21 3.61 6.69
CA MET A 87 -14.65 4.90 6.25
C MET A 87 -13.57 4.75 5.15
N ARG A 88 -12.94 3.58 5.07
CA ARG A 88 -11.96 3.25 4.04
C ARG A 88 -12.60 3.11 2.67
N THR A 89 -13.73 2.42 2.56
CA THR A 89 -14.44 2.26 1.29
C THR A 89 -15.01 3.58 0.78
N VAL A 90 -15.47 4.46 1.68
CA VAL A 90 -15.91 5.82 1.31
C VAL A 90 -14.74 6.60 0.70
N LYS A 91 -13.55 6.54 1.31
CA LYS A 91 -12.33 7.16 0.75
C LYS A 91 -12.01 6.60 -0.63
N ASP A 92 -12.00 5.28 -0.80
CA ASP A 92 -11.70 4.64 -2.09
C ASP A 92 -12.71 5.04 -3.18
N THR A 93 -13.98 5.19 -2.80
CA THR A 93 -15.04 5.67 -3.71
C THR A 93 -14.80 7.13 -4.13
N VAL A 94 -14.46 8.01 -3.19
CA VAL A 94 -14.13 9.41 -3.50
C VAL A 94 -12.88 9.48 -4.39
N LYS A 95 -11.87 8.67 -4.11
CA LYS A 95 -10.64 8.57 -4.91
C LYS A 95 -10.95 8.16 -6.35
N THR A 96 -11.71 7.09 -6.54
CA THR A 96 -12.08 6.63 -7.89
C THR A 96 -12.91 7.66 -8.64
N LEU A 97 -13.80 8.38 -7.94
CA LEU A 97 -14.57 9.50 -8.53
C LEU A 97 -13.67 10.66 -8.95
N LEU A 98 -12.62 10.98 -8.17
CA LEU A 98 -11.63 12.01 -8.53
C LEU A 98 -10.78 11.61 -9.75
N TYR A 99 -10.38 10.34 -9.85
CA TYR A 99 -9.69 9.87 -11.05
C TYR A 99 -10.59 9.91 -12.29
N LEU A 100 -11.87 9.53 -12.14
CA LEU A 100 -12.84 9.59 -13.23
C LEU A 100 -13.07 11.05 -13.69
N SER A 101 -13.26 11.98 -12.75
CA SER A 101 -13.45 13.39 -13.09
C SER A 101 -12.21 14.00 -13.75
N SER A 102 -11.01 13.65 -13.27
CA SER A 102 -9.73 14.02 -13.87
C SER A 102 -9.62 13.53 -15.32
N PHE A 103 -10.01 12.29 -15.59
CA PHE A 103 -10.04 11.75 -16.95
C PHE A 103 -11.04 12.48 -17.87
N VAL A 104 -12.24 12.78 -17.36
CA VAL A 104 -13.24 13.56 -18.12
C VAL A 104 -12.71 14.95 -18.45
N VAL A 105 -12.05 15.62 -17.50
CA VAL A 105 -11.44 16.94 -17.73
C VAL A 105 -10.35 16.86 -18.78
N ALA A 106 -9.44 15.88 -18.70
CA ALA A 106 -8.39 15.67 -19.70
C ALA A 106 -8.99 15.42 -21.09
N ALA A 107 -10.03 14.60 -21.19
CA ALA A 107 -10.75 14.33 -22.44
C ALA A 107 -11.38 15.61 -23.02
N ILE A 108 -12.02 16.45 -22.18
CA ILE A 108 -12.59 17.73 -22.63
C ILE A 108 -11.50 18.70 -23.12
N ILE A 109 -10.35 18.76 -22.44
CA ILE A 109 -9.22 19.59 -22.84
C ILE A 109 -8.68 19.14 -24.20
N CYS A 110 -8.43 17.84 -24.36
CA CYS A 110 -7.99 17.27 -25.63
C CYS A 110 -9.01 17.49 -26.74
N TRP A 111 -10.31 17.29 -26.46
CA TRP A 111 -11.36 17.53 -27.43
C TRP A 111 -11.38 18.99 -27.89
N LYS A 112 -11.34 19.94 -26.96
CA LYS A 112 -11.33 21.38 -27.30
C LYS A 112 -10.12 21.78 -28.13
N LYS A 113 -8.94 21.21 -27.83
CA LYS A 113 -7.68 21.56 -28.48
C LYS A 113 -7.53 20.92 -29.87
N TYR A 114 -7.95 19.67 -30.02
CA TYR A 114 -7.67 18.86 -31.22
C TYR A 114 -8.90 18.59 -32.10
N LYS A 115 -10.11 19.07 -31.75
CA LYS A 115 -11.31 18.86 -32.58
C LYS A 115 -11.10 19.22 -34.06
N VAL A 116 -10.42 20.34 -34.35
CA VAL A 116 -10.23 20.83 -35.71
C VAL A 116 -9.35 19.89 -36.52
N GLU A 117 -8.30 19.37 -35.89
CA GLU A 117 -7.32 18.45 -36.47
C GLU A 117 -7.88 17.03 -36.65
N ILE A 118 -8.81 16.62 -35.78
CA ILE A 118 -9.58 15.38 -35.94
C ILE A 118 -10.54 15.49 -37.14
N PHE A 119 -11.23 16.62 -37.32
CA PHE A 119 -12.16 16.82 -38.43
C PHE A 119 -11.47 17.09 -39.77
N SER A 120 -10.23 17.61 -39.79
CA SER A 120 -9.48 17.87 -41.04
C SER A 120 -8.94 16.61 -41.72
N GLN A 121 -9.03 15.45 -41.06
CA GLN A 121 -8.50 14.17 -41.54
C GLN A 121 -9.32 13.50 -42.65
N LEU A 122 -10.53 13.99 -42.95
CA LEU A 122 -11.46 13.38 -43.92
C LEU A 122 -10.90 13.25 -45.36
N ASN A 123 -9.85 14.00 -45.70
CA ASN A 123 -9.21 13.98 -47.03
C ASN A 123 -7.70 13.66 -47.01
N GLY A 124 -7.17 13.12 -45.90
CA GLY A 124 -5.72 12.89 -45.71
C GLY A 124 -5.19 11.57 -46.26
N ASN A 125 -3.90 11.53 -46.61
CA ASN A 125 -3.18 10.30 -46.94
C ASN A 125 -2.97 9.43 -45.67
N VAL A 126 -2.97 8.10 -45.81
CA VAL A 126 -2.88 7.12 -44.70
C VAL A 126 -1.66 7.37 -43.80
N VAL A 127 -0.55 7.83 -44.39
CA VAL A 127 0.69 8.13 -43.65
C VAL A 127 0.55 9.37 -42.77
N ASP A 128 -0.09 10.43 -43.27
CA ASP A 128 -0.29 11.68 -42.52
C ASP A 128 -1.31 11.49 -41.39
N ILE A 129 -2.33 10.66 -41.64
CA ILE A 129 -3.28 10.20 -40.62
C ILE A 129 -2.52 9.54 -39.47
N ALA A 130 -1.66 8.56 -39.75
CA ALA A 130 -0.91 7.84 -38.70
C ALA A 130 -0.01 8.76 -37.85
N VAL A 131 0.61 9.78 -38.44
CA VAL A 131 1.45 10.76 -37.72
C VAL A 131 0.60 11.62 -36.78
N ILE A 132 -0.52 12.16 -37.26
CA ILE A 132 -1.42 13.01 -36.48
C ILE A 132 -2.06 12.21 -35.34
N TRP A 133 -2.48 10.96 -35.58
CA TRP A 133 -3.02 10.09 -34.53
C TRP A 133 -1.99 9.76 -33.46
N ARG A 134 -0.73 9.55 -33.83
CA ARG A 134 0.36 9.34 -32.86
C ARG A 134 0.53 10.55 -31.96
N GLU A 135 0.55 11.75 -32.53
CA GLU A 135 0.71 13.00 -31.77
C GLU A 135 -0.51 13.27 -30.88
N LEU A 136 -1.71 13.02 -31.39
CA LEU A 136 -2.95 13.12 -30.63
C LEU A 136 -2.98 12.15 -29.44
N LEU A 137 -2.60 10.89 -29.67
CA LEU A 137 -2.50 9.88 -28.61
C LEU A 137 -1.46 10.27 -27.56
N LEU A 138 -0.28 10.75 -27.98
CA LEU A 138 0.75 11.21 -27.05
C LEU A 138 0.27 12.41 -26.23
N ALA A 139 -0.40 13.37 -26.86
CA ALA A 139 -0.96 14.54 -26.18
C ALA A 139 -2.05 14.13 -25.17
N LEU A 140 -2.91 13.18 -25.53
CA LEU A 140 -3.93 12.64 -24.63
C LEU A 140 -3.32 11.92 -23.43
N VAL A 141 -2.32 11.05 -23.66
CA VAL A 141 -1.63 10.34 -22.59
C VAL A 141 -0.93 11.31 -21.64
N LEU A 142 -0.21 12.31 -22.17
CA LEU A 142 0.49 13.30 -21.35
C LEU A 142 -0.47 14.17 -20.53
N THR A 143 -1.59 14.61 -21.12
CA THR A 143 -2.60 15.40 -20.40
C THR A 143 -3.31 14.58 -19.33
N CYS A 144 -3.70 13.34 -19.63
CA CYS A 144 -4.25 12.42 -18.63
C CYS A 144 -3.26 12.16 -17.49
N LEU A 145 -1.97 11.95 -17.81
CA LEU A 145 -0.94 11.73 -16.80
C LEU A 145 -0.76 12.97 -15.91
N ALA A 146 -0.72 14.17 -16.49
CA ALA A 146 -0.62 15.42 -15.73
C ALA A 146 -1.81 15.61 -14.79
N CYS A 147 -3.04 15.39 -15.25
CA CYS A 147 -4.24 15.49 -14.41
C CYS A 147 -4.30 14.38 -13.34
N ALA A 148 -3.86 13.16 -13.66
CA ALA A 148 -3.80 12.05 -12.72
C ALA A 148 -2.74 12.27 -11.62
N LEU A 149 -1.64 12.95 -11.93
CA LEU A 149 -0.58 13.28 -10.97
C LEU A 149 -1.11 14.17 -9.83
N ILE A 150 -1.97 15.14 -10.15
CA ILE A 150 -2.62 16.01 -9.15
C ILE A 150 -3.48 15.17 -8.19
N VAL A 151 -4.28 14.25 -8.73
CA VAL A 151 -5.12 13.35 -7.92
C VAL A 151 -4.24 12.42 -7.06
N LEU A 152 -3.15 11.90 -7.63
CA LEU A 152 -2.19 11.06 -6.92
C LEU A 152 -1.54 11.80 -5.73
N LEU A 153 -1.19 13.08 -5.89
CA LEU A 153 -0.63 13.89 -4.80
C LEU A 153 -1.64 14.07 -3.66
N LEU A 154 -2.89 14.40 -3.99
CA LEU A 154 -3.96 14.52 -2.99
C LEU A 154 -4.20 13.21 -2.26
N ASP A 155 -4.18 12.10 -3.00
CA ASP A 155 -4.33 10.76 -2.44
C ASP A 155 -3.18 10.39 -1.50
N ALA A 156 -1.94 10.67 -1.88
CA ALA A 156 -0.76 10.43 -1.04
C ALA A 156 -0.82 11.23 0.28
N ILE A 157 -1.23 12.49 0.22
CA ILE A 157 -1.43 13.32 1.42
C ILE A 157 -2.53 12.74 2.30
N ALA A 158 -3.67 12.36 1.71
CA ALA A 158 -4.78 11.78 2.44
C ALA A 158 -4.39 10.45 3.11
N GLU A 159 -3.63 9.59 2.42
CA GLU A 159 -3.08 8.35 2.99
C GLU A 159 -2.15 8.66 4.16
N TYR A 160 -1.23 9.61 4.03
CA TYR A 160 -0.32 10.00 5.11
C TYR A 160 -1.07 10.45 6.38
N PHE A 161 -2.11 11.28 6.23
CA PHE A 161 -2.93 11.72 7.36
C PHE A 161 -3.71 10.57 8.01
N LEU A 162 -4.21 9.63 7.21
CA LEU A 162 -4.91 8.45 7.71
C LEU A 162 -3.96 7.51 8.46
N THR A 163 -2.81 7.19 7.89
CA THR A 163 -1.79 6.38 8.58
C THR A 163 -1.36 7.04 9.87
N MET A 164 -1.14 8.37 9.88
CA MET A 164 -0.81 9.11 11.10
C MET A 164 -1.95 9.07 12.12
N LYS A 165 -3.21 9.07 11.69
CA LYS A 165 -4.37 8.96 12.58
C LYS A 165 -4.50 7.55 13.15
N ASP A 166 -4.25 6.52 12.35
CA ASP A 166 -4.32 5.12 12.75
C ASP A 166 -3.17 4.76 13.72
N MET A 167 -2.01 5.40 13.60
CA MET A 167 -0.88 5.25 14.54
C MET A 167 -1.04 6.05 15.84
N LYS A 168 -2.03 6.93 15.95
CA LYS A 168 -2.30 7.63 17.21
C LYS A 168 -3.00 6.65 18.15
N MET A 169 -2.29 6.20 19.18
CA MET A 169 -2.92 5.48 20.29
C MET A 169 -4.05 6.32 20.87
N ASP A 170 -5.23 5.73 20.97
CA ASP A 170 -6.34 6.38 21.65
C ASP A 170 -6.00 6.54 23.15
N LYS A 171 -6.46 7.61 23.78
CA LYS A 171 -6.21 7.84 25.22
C LYS A 171 -6.77 6.70 26.07
N GLU A 172 -7.81 6.02 25.58
CA GLU A 172 -8.37 4.84 26.20
C GLU A 172 -7.48 3.59 26.01
N GLU A 173 -6.85 3.42 24.86
CA GLU A 173 -5.87 2.35 24.62
C GLU A 173 -4.63 2.51 25.47
N VAL A 174 -4.07 3.73 25.58
CA VAL A 174 -2.93 4.00 26.47
C VAL A 174 -3.26 3.67 27.92
N LYS A 175 -4.47 4.04 28.38
CA LYS A 175 -4.93 3.70 29.73
C LYS A 175 -5.12 2.19 29.91
N ARG A 176 -5.60 1.47 28.88
CA ARG A 176 -5.78 0.02 28.92
C ARG A 176 -4.43 -0.70 28.94
N GLU A 177 -3.49 -0.29 28.09
CA GLU A 177 -2.12 -0.80 28.09
C GLU A 177 -1.40 -0.53 29.41
N MET A 178 -1.52 0.66 30.01
CA MET A 178 -1.01 0.90 31.37
C MET A 178 -1.63 -0.06 32.39
N LYS A 179 -2.94 -0.33 32.29
CA LYS A 179 -3.64 -1.27 33.19
C LYS A 179 -3.20 -2.72 32.98
N GLU A 180 -2.90 -3.11 31.75
CA GLU A 180 -2.43 -4.46 31.37
C GLU A 180 -0.95 -4.67 31.70
N GLN A 181 -0.09 -3.67 31.48
CA GLN A 181 1.34 -3.74 31.77
C GLN A 181 1.68 -3.54 33.25
N GLU A 182 1.06 -2.56 33.92
CA GLU A 182 1.36 -2.27 35.33
C GLU A 182 0.46 -3.03 36.32
N GLY A 183 -0.62 -3.65 35.82
CA GLY A 183 -1.69 -4.20 36.64
C GLY A 183 -2.57 -3.11 37.27
N ASN A 184 -3.69 -3.49 37.91
CA ASN A 184 -4.52 -2.51 38.62
C ASN A 184 -3.66 -1.83 39.72
N PRO A 185 -3.46 -0.49 39.67
CA PRO A 185 -2.65 0.23 40.65
C PRO A 185 -3.12 0.00 42.09
N GLU A 186 -4.41 -0.24 42.29
CA GLU A 186 -4.98 -0.62 43.59
C GLU A 186 -4.42 -1.95 44.09
N VAL A 187 -4.24 -2.94 43.21
CA VAL A 187 -3.69 -4.25 43.56
C VAL A 187 -2.20 -4.16 43.85
N LYS A 188 -1.45 -3.35 43.09
CA LYS A 188 -0.02 -3.07 43.35
C LYS A 188 0.17 -2.34 44.68
N SER A 189 -0.67 -1.34 44.96
CA SER A 189 -0.67 -0.60 46.23
C SER A 189 -1.01 -1.51 47.41
N LYS A 190 -2.03 -2.36 47.28
CA LYS A 190 -2.46 -3.29 48.33
C LYS A 190 -1.41 -4.37 48.63
N ARG A 191 -0.72 -4.89 47.60
CA ARG A 191 0.42 -5.81 47.81
C ARG A 191 1.57 -5.14 48.56
N ARG A 192 1.86 -3.87 48.25
CA ARG A 192 2.89 -3.09 48.94
C ARG A 192 2.54 -2.85 50.41
N GLU A 193 1.28 -2.54 50.69
CA GLU A 193 0.76 -2.34 52.06
C GLU A 193 0.90 -3.62 52.90
N VAL A 194 0.44 -4.76 52.37
CA VAL A 194 0.56 -6.07 53.03
C VAL A 194 2.03 -6.45 53.27
N HIS A 195 2.93 -6.20 52.31
CA HIS A 195 4.35 -6.45 52.51
C HIS A 195 4.95 -5.58 53.62
N MET A 196 4.52 -4.32 53.73
CA MET A 196 4.99 -3.43 54.80
C MET A 196 4.51 -3.91 56.17
N GLU A 197 3.27 -4.41 56.26
CA GLU A 197 2.69 -4.94 57.49
C GLU A 197 3.45 -6.18 57.98
N ILE A 198 3.73 -7.15 57.09
CA ILE A 198 4.54 -8.35 57.41
C ILE A 198 5.95 -7.98 57.88
N LEU A 199 6.60 -7.02 57.19
CA LEU A 199 7.93 -6.55 57.58
C LEU A 199 7.89 -5.85 58.94
N SER A 200 6.82 -5.10 59.24
CA SER A 200 6.67 -4.42 60.53
C SER A 200 6.49 -5.39 61.69
N GLU A 201 5.80 -6.52 61.49
CA GLU A 201 5.66 -7.58 62.50
C GLU A 201 6.99 -8.27 62.79
N GLN A 202 7.76 -8.59 61.74
CA GLN A 202 9.12 -9.16 61.90
C GLN A 202 10.05 -8.18 62.62
N VAL A 203 10.07 -6.92 62.19
CA VAL A 203 10.88 -5.87 62.83
C VAL A 203 10.47 -5.66 64.29
N LYS A 204 9.18 -5.72 64.62
CA LYS A 204 8.70 -5.61 66.00
C LYS A 204 9.15 -6.79 66.87
N SER A 205 9.05 -8.01 66.35
CA SER A 205 9.58 -9.21 67.01
C SER A 205 11.10 -9.14 67.20
N ASP A 206 11.84 -8.66 66.20
CA ASP A 206 13.29 -8.52 66.27
C ASP A 206 13.72 -7.42 67.25
N ILE A 207 12.94 -6.34 67.38
CA ILE A 207 13.14 -5.29 68.39
C ILE A 207 12.90 -5.85 69.80
N GLU A 208 11.82 -6.59 70.02
CA GLU A 208 11.48 -7.18 71.33
C GLU A 208 12.56 -8.17 71.81
N ASN A 209 13.22 -8.88 70.89
CA ASN A 209 14.32 -9.82 71.20
C ASN A 209 15.72 -9.17 71.22
N SER A 210 15.85 -7.87 70.94
CA SER A 210 17.14 -7.18 70.85
C SER A 210 17.60 -6.65 72.21
N ARG A 211 18.90 -6.83 72.52
CA ARG A 211 19.49 -6.43 73.81
C ARG A 211 20.05 -4.99 73.81
N LEU A 212 20.28 -4.41 72.63
CA LEU A 212 20.76 -3.04 72.46
C LEU A 212 20.32 -2.51 71.09
N ILE A 213 19.70 -1.33 71.05
CA ILE A 213 19.34 -0.63 69.81
C ILE A 213 20.29 0.55 69.66
N VAL A 214 21.03 0.58 68.55
CA VAL A 214 21.90 1.71 68.19
C VAL A 214 21.20 2.50 67.09
N ALA A 215 20.57 3.62 67.45
CA ALA A 215 19.96 4.53 66.49
C ALA A 215 20.83 5.77 66.28
N ASN A 216 21.08 6.15 65.03
CA ASN A 216 21.78 7.39 64.68
C ASN A 216 20.75 8.55 64.55
N PRO A 217 20.78 9.56 65.43
CA PRO A 217 19.77 10.63 65.46
C PRO A 217 19.75 11.55 64.23
N HIS A 218 20.77 11.52 63.36
CA HIS A 218 20.80 12.34 62.14
C HIS A 218 19.82 11.87 61.05
N ALA A 219 19.40 10.61 61.06
CA ALA A 219 18.51 10.07 60.02
C ALA A 219 17.05 10.55 60.12
N TYR A 220 16.63 11.06 61.29
CA TYR A 220 15.27 11.54 61.52
C TYR A 220 15.05 13.01 61.15
N TYR A 221 16.11 13.82 61.10
CA TYR A 221 15.99 15.26 60.82
C TYR A 221 15.79 15.59 59.34
N ASP A 222 16.10 14.67 58.42
CA ASP A 222 16.02 14.92 56.97
C ASP A 222 14.64 14.60 56.36
N ARG A 223 13.69 14.11 57.18
CA ARG A 223 12.27 13.91 56.78
C ARG A 223 11.32 14.94 57.41
N GLY A 224 11.87 16.06 57.89
CA GLY A 224 11.14 17.13 58.54
C GLY A 224 11.23 18.47 57.82
N LEU A 225 11.18 18.49 56.48
CA LEU A 225 10.95 19.70 55.69
C LEU A 225 10.27 19.31 54.36
N PHE A 226 9.03 19.79 54.22
CA PHE A 226 8.05 19.67 53.10
C PHE A 226 7.26 18.36 52.98
#